data_AF-X1JLR9-F1
#
_entry.id   AF-X1JLR9-F1
#
_cell.length_a   1.000
_cell.length_b   1.000
_cell.length_c   1.000
_cell.angle_alpha   90.00
_cell.angle_beta   90.00
_cell.angle_gamma   90.00
#
_symmetry.space_group_name_H-M   'P 1'
#
loop_
_entity.id
_entity.type
_entity.pdbx_description
1 polymer ?
#
loop_
_entity_poly.entity_id
_entity_poly.type
_entity_poly.pdbx_seq_one_letter_code
_entity_poly.pdbx_strand_id
1 'polypeptide(L)'
;VFSFARQYDSTHPYNQYGEWAYWGYMFGDVDKMEKIDDYTVKFVLKRPNASIMTSLAMFTVNIVSPTNAEKYKEDTFKNPCGTGPFKFVEWVKDDHITLEANENYWRERAKLDKLIFKVIPDPSARLMALEVGEVQGIEYPNPADFDRIKDNKDLVLMSQPGMNVGYMAMNTGYGYIDANKNGVRDIDTEPLVKTPGYSEPLTKKKVRQAINMAIASL
;
A
#
# COMPACT_ATOMS: atom_id res chain seq x y z
N VAL A 1 1.74 -5.60 -19.32
CA VAL A 1 2.92 -4.82 -19.75
C VAL A 1 2.86 -3.37 -19.27
N PHE A 2 1.93 -2.53 -19.77
CA PHE A 2 1.80 -1.11 -19.37
C PHE A 2 1.86 -0.84 -17.85
N SER A 3 1.07 -1.58 -17.07
CA SER A 3 0.94 -1.37 -15.62
C SER A 3 2.23 -1.58 -14.84
N PHE A 4 3.14 -2.41 -15.36
CA PHE A 4 4.45 -2.64 -14.78
C PHE A 4 5.52 -1.72 -15.41
N ALA A 5 5.51 -1.54 -16.73
CA ALA A 5 6.44 -0.66 -17.47
C ALA A 5 6.50 0.74 -16.87
N ARG A 6 5.34 1.33 -16.55
CA ARG A 6 5.28 2.64 -15.90
C ARG A 6 6.06 2.74 -14.58
N GLN A 7 6.35 1.62 -13.91
CA GLN A 7 7.03 1.63 -12.61
C GLN A 7 8.55 1.58 -12.72
N TYR A 8 9.09 0.84 -13.69
CA TYR A 8 10.54 0.58 -13.79
C TYR A 8 11.22 1.28 -14.96
N ASP A 9 10.48 1.58 -16.03
CA ASP A 9 11.01 2.27 -17.19
C ASP A 9 10.91 3.78 -16.95
N SER A 10 12.05 4.39 -16.64
CA SER A 10 12.16 5.83 -16.41
C SER A 10 11.81 6.69 -17.62
N THR A 11 11.78 6.10 -18.81
CA THR A 11 11.36 6.78 -20.05
C THR A 11 9.85 6.68 -20.31
N HIS A 12 9.14 5.83 -19.57
CA HIS A 12 7.71 5.65 -19.73
C HIS A 12 6.96 6.94 -19.32
N PRO A 13 6.02 7.47 -20.13
CA PRO A 13 5.36 8.76 -19.86
C PRO A 13 4.65 8.88 -18.50
N TYR A 14 4.21 7.74 -17.95
CA TYR A 14 3.53 7.68 -16.67
C TYR A 14 4.44 7.39 -15.47
N ASN A 15 5.74 7.20 -15.67
CA ASN A 15 6.68 6.95 -14.58
C ASN A 15 6.80 8.14 -13.63
N GLN A 16 6.74 9.36 -14.18
CA GLN A 16 6.82 10.61 -13.40
C GLN A 16 5.70 10.79 -12.36
N TYR A 17 4.59 10.05 -12.46
CA TYR A 17 3.44 10.21 -11.56
C TYR A 17 3.48 9.27 -10.34
N GLY A 18 4.48 8.39 -10.23
CA GLY A 18 4.60 7.47 -9.11
C GLY A 18 5.94 7.56 -8.42
N GLU A 19 5.94 7.26 -7.13
CA GLU A 19 7.18 7.12 -6.33
C GLU A 19 7.77 5.70 -6.41
N TRP A 20 7.00 4.72 -6.90
CA TRP A 20 7.40 3.33 -7.15
C TRP A 20 8.23 2.65 -6.05
N ALA A 21 8.07 3.07 -4.79
CA ALA A 21 8.91 2.67 -3.66
C ALA A 21 8.94 1.14 -3.40
N TYR A 22 7.95 0.40 -3.88
CA TYR A 22 7.88 -1.06 -3.74
C TYR A 22 8.55 -1.84 -4.88
N TRP A 23 8.87 -1.18 -6.00
CA TRP A 23 9.34 -1.87 -7.19
C TRP A 23 10.64 -2.63 -6.94
N GLY A 24 11.66 -1.97 -6.39
CA GLY A 24 12.96 -2.60 -6.14
C GLY A 24 12.84 -3.80 -5.19
N TYR A 25 12.00 -3.69 -4.16
CA TYR A 25 11.81 -4.75 -3.16
C TYR A 25 11.11 -5.99 -3.71
N MET A 26 10.15 -5.81 -4.62
CA MET A 26 9.27 -6.88 -5.06
C MET A 26 9.60 -7.43 -6.45
N PHE A 27 10.17 -6.60 -7.31
CA PHE A 27 10.35 -6.89 -8.73
C PHE A 27 11.76 -6.57 -9.25
N GLY A 28 12.74 -6.31 -8.38
CA GLY A 28 14.13 -6.04 -8.79
C GLY A 28 14.78 -7.19 -9.59
N ASP A 29 14.30 -8.42 -9.41
CA ASP A 29 14.74 -9.59 -10.19
C ASP A 29 14.06 -9.71 -11.56
N VAL A 30 13.06 -8.88 -11.88
CA VAL A 30 12.46 -8.87 -13.22
C VAL A 30 13.44 -8.19 -14.18
N ASP A 31 13.84 -8.94 -15.21
CA ASP A 31 14.68 -8.44 -16.30
C ASP A 31 13.82 -7.69 -17.32
N LYS A 32 12.79 -8.37 -17.84
CA LYS A 32 11.83 -7.79 -18.79
C LYS A 32 10.49 -8.49 -18.76
N MET A 33 9.49 -7.82 -19.32
CA MET A 33 8.19 -8.40 -19.64
C MET A 33 7.92 -8.34 -21.13
N GLU A 34 7.47 -9.46 -21.68
CA GLU A 34 7.18 -9.61 -23.10
C GLU A 34 5.68 -9.84 -23.27
N LYS A 35 5.04 -9.06 -24.15
CA LYS A 35 3.74 -9.41 -24.70
C LYS A 35 3.98 -10.54 -25.71
N ILE A 36 3.50 -11.74 -25.42
CA ILE A 36 3.59 -12.86 -26.36
C ILE A 36 2.42 -12.79 -27.33
N ASP A 37 1.21 -12.55 -26.81
CA ASP A 37 -0.02 -12.30 -27.56
C ASP A 37 -0.99 -11.45 -26.71
N ASP A 38 -2.26 -11.35 -27.11
CA ASP A 38 -3.26 -10.52 -26.43
C ASP A 38 -3.66 -11.03 -25.03
N TYR A 39 -3.45 -12.31 -24.74
CA TYR A 39 -3.81 -12.97 -23.48
C TYR A 39 -2.61 -13.58 -22.73
N THR A 40 -1.41 -13.50 -23.30
CA THR A 40 -0.19 -14.09 -22.74
C THR A 40 0.88 -13.03 -22.49
N VAL A 41 1.30 -12.91 -21.22
CA VAL A 41 2.44 -12.08 -20.80
C VAL A 41 3.51 -12.97 -20.20
N LYS A 42 4.76 -12.81 -20.64
CA LYS A 42 5.92 -13.53 -20.12
C LYS A 42 6.77 -12.61 -19.27
N PHE A 43 7.10 -13.05 -18.07
CA PHE A 43 8.08 -12.42 -17.20
C PHE A 43 9.42 -13.15 -17.35
N VAL A 44 10.48 -12.41 -17.64
CA VAL A 44 11.86 -12.92 -17.64
C VAL A 44 12.53 -12.43 -16.36
N LEU A 45 13.07 -13.36 -15.57
CA LEU A 45 13.75 -13.03 -14.32
C LEU A 45 15.26 -13.19 -14.48
N LYS A 46 16.03 -12.29 -13.86
CA LYS A 46 17.50 -12.33 -13.79
C LYS A 46 18.01 -13.55 -13.01
N ARG A 47 17.22 -14.01 -12.05
CA ARG A 47 17.48 -15.18 -11.21
C ARG A 47 16.16 -15.81 -10.72
N PRO A 48 16.17 -17.08 -10.27
CA PRO A 48 15.01 -17.68 -9.64
C PRO A 48 14.54 -16.85 -8.43
N ASN A 49 13.25 -16.54 -8.35
CA ASN A 49 12.63 -15.81 -7.25
C ASN A 49 11.33 -16.52 -6.84
N ALA A 50 11.33 -17.14 -5.66
CA ALA A 50 10.20 -17.91 -5.14
C ALA A 50 8.99 -17.02 -4.75
N SER A 51 9.23 -15.74 -4.47
CA SER A 51 8.22 -14.78 -4.01
C SER A 51 7.47 -14.09 -5.15
N ILE A 52 7.89 -14.29 -6.41
CA ILE A 52 7.31 -13.54 -7.55
C ILE A 52 5.78 -13.71 -7.64
N MET A 53 5.26 -14.90 -7.36
CA MET A 53 3.83 -15.17 -7.40
C MET A 53 3.07 -14.42 -6.31
N THR A 54 3.62 -14.33 -5.11
CA THR A 54 3.02 -13.56 -4.02
C THR A 54 3.14 -12.05 -4.27
N SER A 55 4.26 -11.59 -4.84
CA SER A 55 4.44 -10.20 -5.24
C SER A 55 3.42 -9.77 -6.29
N LEU A 56 3.09 -10.64 -7.25
CA LEU A 56 2.06 -10.39 -8.27
C LEU A 56 0.64 -10.26 -7.71
N ALA A 57 0.40 -10.72 -6.47
CA ALA A 57 -0.89 -10.58 -5.79
C ALA A 57 -1.00 -9.31 -4.93
N MET A 58 0.07 -8.50 -4.84
CA MET A 58 0.08 -7.30 -4.01
C MET A 58 -0.60 -6.11 -4.69
N PHE A 59 -1.11 -5.19 -3.87
CA PHE A 59 -1.81 -3.97 -4.32
C PHE A 59 -0.96 -3.05 -5.21
N THR A 60 0.36 -3.20 -5.19
CA THR A 60 1.33 -2.40 -5.94
C THR A 60 1.32 -2.68 -7.44
N VAL A 61 0.71 -3.79 -7.88
CA VAL A 61 0.68 -4.22 -9.29
C VAL A 61 -0.74 -4.39 -9.85
N ASN A 62 -1.68 -3.61 -9.33
CA ASN A 62 -3.01 -3.49 -9.93
C ASN A 62 -2.91 -3.16 -11.43
N ILE A 63 -3.71 -3.87 -12.24
CA ILE A 63 -3.72 -3.71 -13.70
C ILE A 63 -4.47 -2.43 -14.07
N VAL A 64 -3.77 -1.53 -14.74
CA VAL A 64 -4.25 -0.22 -15.17
C VAL A 64 -4.52 -0.21 -16.67
N SER A 65 -5.67 0.33 -17.05
CA SER A 65 -6.09 0.50 -18.45
C SER A 65 -5.24 1.55 -19.17
N PRO A 66 -4.47 1.17 -20.23
CA PRO A 66 -3.72 2.13 -21.05
C PRO A 66 -4.66 3.12 -21.74
N THR A 67 -5.82 2.67 -22.22
CA THR A 67 -6.83 3.52 -22.86
C THR A 67 -7.37 4.59 -21.91
N ASN A 68 -7.60 4.25 -20.64
CA ASN A 68 -8.01 5.23 -19.64
C ASN A 68 -6.90 6.23 -19.34
N ALA A 69 -5.66 5.73 -19.23
CA ALA A 69 -4.51 6.57 -19.04
C ALA A 69 -4.38 7.58 -20.18
N GLU A 70 -4.42 7.14 -21.44
CA GLU A 70 -4.37 8.02 -22.62
C GLU A 70 -5.51 9.04 -22.66
N LYS A 71 -6.73 8.63 -22.28
CA LYS A 71 -7.91 9.52 -22.25
C LYS A 71 -7.74 10.67 -21.25
N TYR A 72 -7.27 10.38 -20.04
CA TYR A 72 -7.21 11.35 -18.94
C TYR A 72 -5.82 11.95 -18.70
N LYS A 73 -4.78 11.41 -19.33
CA LYS A 73 -3.39 11.87 -19.25
C LYS A 73 -2.95 12.06 -17.80
N GLU A 74 -2.56 13.27 -17.42
CA GLU A 74 -2.14 13.65 -16.06
C GLU A 74 -3.22 13.42 -14.99
N ASP A 75 -4.50 13.47 -15.38
CA ASP A 75 -5.63 13.22 -14.49
C ASP A 75 -6.04 11.75 -14.41
N THR A 76 -5.29 10.81 -15.01
CA THR A 76 -5.65 9.38 -14.98
C THR A 76 -5.79 8.83 -13.57
N PHE A 77 -5.02 9.33 -12.60
CA PHE A 77 -5.08 8.86 -11.22
C PHE A 77 -6.26 9.47 -10.44
N LYS A 78 -6.81 10.59 -10.92
CA LYS A 78 -8.06 11.17 -10.41
C LYS A 78 -9.30 10.51 -11.01
N ASN A 79 -9.11 9.75 -12.10
CA ASN A 79 -10.16 9.02 -12.82
C ASN A 79 -9.82 7.52 -12.88
N PRO A 80 -9.74 6.82 -11.73
CA PRO A 80 -9.34 5.42 -11.71
C PRO A 80 -10.33 4.55 -12.49
N CYS A 81 -9.80 3.71 -13.37
CA CYS A 81 -10.55 2.72 -14.13
C CYS A 81 -9.85 1.37 -13.99
N GLY A 82 -10.57 0.41 -13.41
CA GLY A 82 -10.09 -0.94 -13.18
C GLY A 82 -11.15 -1.99 -13.50
N THR A 83 -10.80 -3.26 -13.28
CA THR A 83 -11.66 -4.43 -13.54
C THR A 83 -12.25 -5.02 -12.26
N GLY A 84 -12.24 -4.25 -11.17
CA GLY A 84 -12.71 -4.68 -9.85
C GLY A 84 -14.23 -4.78 -9.71
N PRO A 85 -14.72 -5.25 -8.55
CA PRO A 85 -16.15 -5.44 -8.28
C PRO A 85 -16.94 -4.13 -8.12
N PHE A 86 -16.25 -3.00 -7.90
CA PHE A 86 -16.84 -1.67 -7.82
C PHE A 86 -16.15 -0.71 -8.79
N LYS A 87 -16.91 0.25 -9.31
CA LYS A 87 -16.45 1.36 -10.15
C LYS A 87 -16.39 2.64 -9.32
N PHE A 88 -15.40 3.47 -9.61
CA PHE A 88 -15.29 4.81 -9.03
C PHE A 88 -16.38 5.73 -9.58
N VAL A 89 -17.07 6.44 -8.69
CA VAL A 89 -18.08 7.45 -9.04
C VAL A 89 -17.52 8.84 -8.77
N GLU A 90 -17.14 9.12 -7.52
CA GLU A 90 -16.61 10.42 -7.14
C GLU A 90 -15.71 10.35 -5.90
N TRP A 91 -14.93 11.41 -5.73
CA TRP A 91 -14.22 11.69 -4.50
C TRP A 91 -14.38 13.16 -4.15
N VAL A 92 -15.02 13.42 -3.01
CA VAL A 92 -15.08 14.73 -2.39
C VAL A 92 -14.03 14.72 -1.27
N LYS A 93 -12.99 15.52 -1.46
CA LYS A 93 -11.85 15.58 -0.52
C LYS A 93 -12.34 15.92 0.88
N ASP A 94 -11.80 15.20 1.87
CA ASP A 94 -12.10 15.33 3.30
C ASP A 94 -13.57 15.03 3.69
N ASP A 95 -14.36 14.48 2.76
CA ASP A 95 -15.77 14.14 2.98
C ASP A 95 -16.06 12.67 2.65
N HIS A 96 -16.03 12.27 1.37
CA HIS A 96 -16.36 10.89 1.00
C HIS A 96 -15.79 10.41 -0.34
N ILE A 97 -15.71 9.09 -0.51
CA ILE A 97 -15.52 8.40 -1.79
C ILE A 97 -16.77 7.56 -2.07
N THR A 98 -17.40 7.76 -3.23
CA THR A 98 -18.52 6.93 -3.67
C THR A 98 -18.06 5.95 -4.75
N LEU A 99 -18.43 4.68 -4.57
CA LEU A 99 -18.26 3.62 -5.55
C LEU A 99 -19.61 2.96 -5.84
N GLU A 100 -19.80 2.50 -7.06
CA GLU A 100 -20.99 1.75 -7.49
C GLU A 100 -20.61 0.33 -7.93
N ALA A 101 -21.55 -0.62 -7.83
CA ALA A 101 -21.32 -1.97 -8.30
C ALA A 101 -20.90 -2.02 -9.78
N ASN A 102 -19.91 -2.84 -10.09
CA ASN A 102 -19.56 -3.14 -11.47
C ASN A 102 -20.44 -4.28 -11.99
N GLU A 103 -21.50 -3.93 -12.73
CA GLU A 103 -22.41 -4.91 -13.36
C GLU A 103 -21.70 -5.86 -14.35
N ASN A 104 -20.55 -5.45 -14.88
CA ASN A 104 -19.73 -6.24 -15.80
C ASN A 104 -18.53 -6.89 -15.10
N TYR A 105 -18.58 -7.04 -13.77
CA TYR A 105 -17.52 -7.74 -13.06
C TYR A 105 -17.44 -9.19 -13.53
N TRP A 106 -16.22 -9.66 -13.79
CA TRP A 106 -15.97 -10.97 -14.40
C TRP A 106 -16.17 -12.16 -13.45
N ARG A 107 -16.45 -11.90 -12.16
CA ARG A 107 -16.88 -12.90 -11.17
C ARG A 107 -18.31 -12.58 -10.70
N GLU A 108 -18.66 -13.05 -9.51
CA GLU A 108 -19.91 -12.69 -8.86
C GLU A 108 -19.96 -11.18 -8.57
N ARG A 109 -21.03 -10.53 -9.04
CA ARG A 109 -21.34 -9.14 -8.75
C ARG A 109 -21.36 -8.90 -7.25
N ALA A 110 -20.88 -7.73 -6.81
CA ALA A 110 -21.06 -7.30 -5.43
C ALA A 110 -22.54 -7.34 -5.01
N LYS A 111 -22.80 -7.74 -3.77
CA LYS A 111 -24.16 -7.74 -3.19
C LYS A 111 -24.67 -6.32 -2.86
N LEU A 112 -23.75 -5.36 -2.76
CA LEU A 112 -24.06 -3.95 -2.51
C LEU A 112 -24.07 -3.20 -3.83
N ASP A 113 -25.07 -2.34 -4.03
CA ASP A 113 -25.16 -1.50 -5.22
C ASP A 113 -24.24 -0.27 -5.13
N LYS A 114 -23.98 0.20 -3.91
CA LYS A 114 -23.18 1.38 -3.62
C LYS A 114 -22.34 1.16 -2.37
N LEU A 115 -21.12 1.65 -2.40
CA LEU A 115 -20.20 1.69 -1.25
C LEU A 115 -19.72 3.13 -1.08
N ILE A 116 -19.90 3.67 0.13
CA ILE A 116 -19.48 5.03 0.47
C ILE A 116 -18.45 4.93 1.60
N PHE A 117 -17.24 5.40 1.34
CA PHE A 117 -16.24 5.60 2.40
C PHE A 117 -16.35 7.03 2.89
N LYS A 118 -16.87 7.21 4.10
CA LYS A 118 -17.02 8.53 4.74
C LYS A 118 -15.80 8.86 5.61
N VAL A 119 -15.31 10.08 5.50
CA VAL A 119 -14.18 10.57 6.29
C VAL A 119 -14.69 11.13 7.62
N ILE A 120 -14.46 10.38 8.70
CA ILE A 120 -14.76 10.80 10.07
C ILE A 120 -13.46 10.61 10.88
N PRO A 121 -12.62 11.66 11.05
CA PRO A 121 -11.29 11.50 11.63
C PRO A 121 -11.29 11.10 13.11
N ASP A 122 -12.25 11.62 13.88
CA ASP A 122 -12.35 11.35 15.31
C ASP A 122 -12.93 9.94 15.58
N PRO A 123 -12.22 9.07 16.34
CA PRO A 123 -12.67 7.71 16.60
C PRO A 123 -13.97 7.64 17.41
N SER A 124 -14.18 8.57 18.35
CA SER A 124 -15.41 8.61 19.16
C SER A 124 -16.61 8.99 18.30
N ALA A 125 -16.44 9.95 17.39
CA ALA A 125 -17.45 10.32 16.39
C ALA A 125 -17.75 9.18 15.42
N ARG A 126 -16.74 8.41 14.98
CA ARG A 126 -16.95 7.18 14.18
C ARG A 126 -17.84 6.18 14.90
N LEU A 127 -17.55 5.90 16.18
CA LEU A 127 -18.34 4.96 16.96
C LEU A 127 -19.78 5.45 17.14
N MET A 128 -19.99 6.74 17.45
CA MET A 128 -21.34 7.29 17.54
C MET A 128 -22.11 7.17 16.21
N ALA A 129 -21.46 7.46 15.08
CA ALA A 129 -22.06 7.32 13.75
C ALA A 129 -22.45 5.85 13.45
N LEU A 130 -21.65 4.88 13.90
CA LEU A 130 -21.97 3.46 13.79
C LEU A 130 -23.17 3.08 14.67
N GLU A 131 -23.19 3.53 15.92
CA GLU A 131 -24.27 3.22 16.89
C GLU A 131 -25.64 3.77 16.46
N VAL A 132 -25.67 4.94 15.81
CA VAL A 132 -26.91 5.53 15.27
C VAL A 132 -27.25 5.02 13.85
N GLY A 133 -26.42 4.14 13.28
CA GLY A 133 -26.63 3.52 11.98
C GLY A 133 -26.33 4.41 10.77
N GLU A 134 -25.62 5.53 10.97
CA GLU A 134 -25.18 6.42 9.87
C GLU A 134 -24.13 5.73 8.99
N VAL A 135 -23.26 4.91 9.58
CA VAL A 135 -22.31 4.03 8.88
C VAL A 135 -22.50 2.59 9.34
N GLN A 136 -22.09 1.62 8.50
CA GLN A 136 -22.26 0.18 8.78
C GLN A 136 -20.96 -0.51 9.19
N GLY A 137 -19.83 0.21 9.19
CA GLY A 137 -18.54 -0.28 9.63
C GLY A 137 -17.57 0.87 9.87
N ILE A 138 -16.63 0.67 10.79
CA ILE A 138 -15.59 1.64 11.13
C ILE A 138 -14.25 0.93 11.25
N GLU A 139 -13.17 1.65 10.96
CA GLU A 139 -11.81 1.21 11.24
C GLU A 139 -11.25 1.92 12.48
N TYR A 140 -10.26 1.27 13.12
CA TYR A 140 -9.52 1.80 14.26
C TYR A 140 -10.41 2.39 15.37
N PRO A 141 -11.32 1.59 15.99
CA PRO A 141 -12.00 2.02 17.20
C PRO A 141 -10.98 2.27 18.32
N ASN A 142 -11.31 3.17 19.24
CA ASN A 142 -10.46 3.41 20.42
C ASN A 142 -10.46 2.16 21.31
N PRO A 143 -9.30 1.66 21.75
CA PRO A 143 -9.23 0.53 22.68
C PRO A 143 -10.09 0.69 23.93
N ALA A 144 -10.25 1.93 24.42
CA ALA A 144 -11.09 2.23 25.58
C ALA A 144 -12.59 1.94 25.34
N ASP A 145 -13.05 1.93 24.09
CA ASP A 145 -14.45 1.67 23.73
C ASP A 145 -14.72 0.19 23.43
N PHE A 146 -13.72 -0.70 23.51
CA PHE A 146 -13.91 -2.10 23.11
C PHE A 146 -14.98 -2.81 23.93
N ASP A 147 -15.07 -2.56 25.23
CA ASP A 147 -16.08 -3.19 26.07
C ASP A 147 -17.48 -2.64 25.77
N ARG A 148 -17.60 -1.32 25.53
CA ARG A 148 -18.84 -0.70 25.04
C ARG A 148 -19.32 -1.31 23.73
N ILE A 149 -18.42 -1.58 22.79
CA ILE A 149 -18.78 -2.21 21.51
C ILE A 149 -19.23 -3.66 21.72
N LYS A 150 -18.56 -4.42 22.59
CA LYS A 150 -18.93 -5.82 22.89
C LYS A 150 -20.28 -5.91 23.61
N ASP A 151 -20.58 -4.96 24.49
CA ASP A 151 -21.82 -4.93 25.26
C ASP A 151 -23.02 -4.46 24.42
N ASN A 152 -22.78 -3.83 23.27
CA ASN A 152 -23.82 -3.42 22.33
C ASN A 152 -24.23 -4.59 21.43
N LYS A 153 -25.44 -5.14 21.64
CA LYS A 153 -26.02 -6.25 20.88
C LYS A 153 -26.21 -6.01 19.38
N ASP A 154 -26.22 -4.74 18.96
CA ASP A 154 -26.41 -4.35 17.56
C ASP A 154 -25.06 -4.22 16.81
N LEU A 155 -23.94 -4.35 17.53
CA LEU A 155 -22.58 -4.23 16.99
C LEU A 155 -21.80 -5.56 17.10
N VAL A 156 -20.81 -5.71 16.23
CA VAL A 156 -19.88 -6.84 16.25
C VAL A 156 -18.44 -6.32 16.23
N LEU A 157 -17.70 -6.58 17.30
CA LEU A 157 -16.27 -6.30 17.34
C LEU A 157 -15.50 -7.45 16.67
N MET A 158 -15.06 -7.26 15.42
CA MET A 158 -14.17 -8.19 14.75
C MET A 158 -12.73 -8.01 15.23
N SER A 159 -12.08 -9.10 15.66
CA SER A 159 -10.69 -9.08 16.13
C SER A 159 -9.92 -10.30 15.63
N GLN A 160 -8.68 -10.07 15.20
CA GLN A 160 -7.72 -11.11 14.84
C GLN A 160 -6.29 -10.61 15.15
N PRO A 161 -5.33 -11.52 15.39
CA PRO A 161 -3.92 -11.12 15.47
C PRO A 161 -3.48 -10.40 14.19
N GLY A 162 -2.93 -9.20 14.33
CA GLY A 162 -2.46 -8.41 13.21
C GLY A 162 -1.16 -8.98 12.63
N MET A 163 -1.08 -9.06 11.30
CA MET A 163 0.19 -9.30 10.59
C MET A 163 0.94 -7.97 10.44
N ASN A 164 1.29 -7.34 11.56
CA ASN A 164 1.99 -6.06 11.59
C ASN A 164 3.01 -6.03 12.73
N VAL A 165 3.90 -5.04 12.70
CA VAL A 165 4.89 -4.79 13.75
C VAL A 165 5.00 -3.29 13.99
N GLY A 166 4.86 -2.87 15.23
CA GLY A 166 5.25 -1.54 15.68
C GLY A 166 6.71 -1.55 16.11
N TYR A 167 7.52 -0.62 15.61
CA TYR A 167 8.94 -0.53 15.96
C TYR A 167 9.42 0.92 16.00
N MET A 168 10.51 1.16 16.73
CA MET A 168 11.24 2.41 16.69
C MET A 168 12.40 2.27 15.70
N ALA A 169 12.31 2.97 14.57
CA ALA A 169 13.40 3.01 13.60
C ALA A 169 14.56 3.84 14.16
N MET A 170 15.74 3.22 14.29
CA MET A 170 16.97 3.91 14.67
C MET A 170 17.81 4.19 13.44
N ASN A 171 18.16 5.45 13.20
CA ASN A 171 19.17 5.79 12.21
C ASN A 171 20.54 5.29 12.73
N THR A 172 21.14 4.33 12.02
CA THR A 172 22.43 3.72 12.39
C THR A 172 23.64 4.49 11.85
N GLY A 173 23.42 5.66 11.26
CA GLY A 173 24.46 6.59 10.79
C GLY A 173 24.82 6.43 9.32
N TYR A 174 24.55 5.28 8.70
CA TYR A 174 24.85 5.05 7.30
C TYR A 174 23.60 4.72 6.50
N GLY A 175 23.47 5.34 5.32
CA GLY A 175 22.41 5.11 4.35
C GLY A 175 23.01 5.08 2.94
N TYR A 176 22.19 5.25 1.91
CA TYR A 176 22.61 5.33 0.52
C TYR A 176 21.79 6.39 -0.20
N ILE A 177 22.33 6.91 -1.30
CA ILE A 177 21.56 7.75 -2.22
C ILE A 177 20.98 6.77 -3.25
N ASP A 178 19.66 6.63 -3.24
CA ASP A 178 18.93 5.84 -4.21
C ASP A 178 18.89 6.61 -5.55
N ALA A 179 19.85 6.33 -6.42
CA ALA A 179 20.03 7.06 -7.66
C ALA A 179 18.94 6.71 -8.69
N ASN A 180 18.44 5.47 -8.64
CA ASN A 180 17.43 4.95 -9.57
C ASN A 180 15.99 5.04 -9.02
N LYS A 181 15.83 5.46 -7.76
CA LYS A 181 14.54 5.67 -7.06
C LYS A 181 13.68 4.40 -6.96
N ASN A 182 14.29 3.21 -6.95
CA ASN A 182 13.57 1.95 -6.86
C ASN A 182 13.37 1.48 -5.41
N GLY A 183 13.89 2.21 -4.43
CA GLY A 183 13.79 1.95 -3.00
C GLY A 183 14.79 0.92 -2.46
N VAL A 184 15.67 0.37 -3.30
CA VAL A 184 16.63 -0.68 -2.92
C VAL A 184 18.04 -0.28 -3.31
N ARG A 185 18.94 -0.39 -2.33
CA ARG A 185 20.36 -0.13 -2.52
C ARG A 185 20.97 -1.05 -3.56
N ASP A 186 21.55 -0.48 -4.61
CA ASP A 186 22.49 -1.18 -5.48
C ASP A 186 23.85 -1.26 -4.79
N ILE A 187 24.25 -2.46 -4.34
CA ILE A 187 25.49 -2.64 -3.59
C ILE A 187 26.74 -2.31 -4.41
N ASP A 188 26.67 -2.45 -5.74
CA ASP A 188 27.79 -2.28 -6.65
C ASP A 188 27.97 -0.81 -7.05
N THR A 189 26.88 -0.04 -7.13
CA THR A 189 26.90 1.35 -7.62
C THR A 189 26.58 2.41 -6.56
N GLU A 190 25.92 2.05 -5.46
CA GLU A 190 25.48 2.99 -4.43
C GLU A 190 26.25 2.77 -3.12
N PRO A 191 27.36 3.50 -2.88
CA PRO A 191 28.14 3.35 -1.66
C PRO A 191 27.33 3.81 -0.44
N LEU A 192 27.63 3.23 0.72
CA LEU A 192 27.08 3.73 1.97
C LEU A 192 27.66 5.12 2.26
N VAL A 193 26.78 6.07 2.54
CA VAL A 193 27.11 7.45 2.91
C VAL A 193 26.60 7.75 4.31
N LYS A 194 27.28 8.68 5.00
CA LYS A 194 26.83 9.13 6.31
C LYS A 194 25.54 9.95 6.16
N THR A 195 24.50 9.57 6.90
CA THR A 195 23.23 10.30 6.88
C THR A 195 23.32 11.59 7.72
N PRO A 196 22.58 12.66 7.36
CA PRO A 196 22.41 13.83 8.23
C PRO A 196 21.93 13.43 9.63
N GLY A 197 22.46 14.09 10.67
CA GLY A 197 22.16 13.69 12.06
C GLY A 197 22.88 12.40 12.50
N TYR A 198 23.99 12.05 11.84
CA TYR A 198 24.82 10.88 12.11
C TYR A 198 24.99 10.61 13.61
N SER A 199 24.41 9.51 14.06
CA SER A 199 24.75 8.91 15.34
C SER A 199 24.84 7.40 15.11
N GLU A 200 25.84 6.76 15.70
CA GLU A 200 25.91 5.31 15.79
C GLU A 200 25.46 4.92 17.21
N PRO A 201 24.16 5.00 17.53
CA PRO A 201 23.70 4.77 18.90
C PRO A 201 24.13 3.39 19.39
N LEU A 202 24.15 2.41 18.49
CA LEU A 202 24.52 1.04 18.78
C LEU A 202 26.02 0.81 18.97
N THR A 203 26.93 1.75 18.67
CA THR A 203 28.37 1.58 19.02
C THR A 203 28.63 1.90 20.50
N LYS A 204 27.76 2.69 21.14
CA LYS A 204 27.85 3.03 22.56
C LYS A 204 27.31 1.88 23.43
N LYS A 205 28.18 1.25 24.23
CA LYS A 205 27.80 0.16 25.17
C LYS A 205 26.62 0.55 26.07
N LYS A 206 26.61 1.78 26.60
CA LYS A 206 25.52 2.30 27.46
C LYS A 206 24.15 2.28 26.76
N VAL A 207 24.10 2.61 25.48
CA VAL A 207 22.86 2.61 24.69
C VAL A 207 22.37 1.17 24.48
N ARG A 208 23.26 0.24 24.10
CA ARG A 208 22.92 -1.18 23.98
C ARG A 208 22.39 -1.76 25.29
N GLN A 209 23.01 -1.39 26.42
CA GLN A 209 22.56 -1.81 27.75
C GLN A 209 21.18 -1.23 28.09
N ALA A 210 20.95 0.06 27.81
CA ALA A 210 19.66 0.70 28.05
C ALA A 210 18.54 0.05 27.22
N ILE A 211 18.78 -0.24 25.94
CA ILE A 211 17.84 -0.95 25.07
C ILE A 211 17.53 -2.34 25.63
N ASN A 212 18.57 -3.11 26.01
CA ASN A 212 18.38 -4.45 26.56
C ASN A 212 17.56 -4.44 27.85
N MET A 213 17.78 -3.46 28.73
CA MET A 213 16.99 -3.29 29.95
C MET A 213 15.53 -2.95 29.65
N ALA A 214 15.27 -2.06 28.68
CA ALA A 214 13.91 -1.67 28.31
C ALA A 214 13.11 -2.83 27.68
N ILE A 215 13.75 -3.69 26.89
CA ILE A 215 13.12 -4.87 26.29
C ILE A 215 12.83 -5.94 27.35
N ALA A 216 13.76 -6.18 28.28
CA ALA A 216 13.59 -7.21 29.31
C ALA A 216 12.59 -6.85 30.42
N SER A 217 12.13 -5.59 30.47
CA SER A 217 11.13 -5.10 31.43
C SER A 217 9.69 -5.11 30.92
N LEU A 218 9.47 -5.56 29.68
CA LEU A 218 8.15 -5.77 29.06
C LEU A 218 7.78 -7.25 29.11
#